data_AF-A0A4R6C4K2-F1
#
_entry.id   AF-A0A4R6C4K2-F1
#
_cell.length_a   1.000
_cell.length_b   1.000
_cell.length_c   1.000
_cell.angle_alpha   90.00
_cell.angle_beta   90.00
_cell.angle_gamma   90.00
#
_symmetry.space_group_name_H-M   'P 1'
#
loop_
_entity.id
_entity.type
_entity.pdbx_description
1 polymer ?
#
loop_
_entity_poly.entity_id
_entity_poly.type
_entity_poly.pdbx_seq_one_letter_code
_entity_poly.pdbx_strand_id
1 'polypeptide(L)'
;MIRNKLSDLMGERRLKISRLSLETGIARSTLTPIYYNQSEMIKLDTINKLCIYFGISACDFFENNNFDFEYSIVEDELIGYEQMWIREDNLDLQFYLNFSIYIKIIEKNKNEVIEVNCHTTPNTTISDQVVYIDYLNNGNGGHEETISNIHYEITSKDDYKDVFAYYMEQLSPGMLEVVKSNIEKFIKEALINKFTDTNIRNDYFGNDFHMSLEDVFKKANYTITINK
;
A
#
# COMPACT_ATOMS: atom_id res chain seq x y z
N MET A 1 17.15 -5.01 -3.92
CA MET A 1 15.86 -5.48 -3.40
C MET A 1 15.85 -7.00 -3.26
N ILE A 2 15.31 -7.50 -2.14
CA ILE A 2 15.08 -8.92 -1.86
C ILE A 2 13.61 -9.15 -1.53
N ARG A 3 13.03 -10.24 -2.01
CA ARG A 3 11.66 -10.67 -1.71
C ARG A 3 11.68 -12.15 -1.35
N ASN A 4 10.87 -12.55 -0.37
CA ASN A 4 10.61 -13.95 -0.07
C ASN A 4 9.38 -14.45 -0.84
N LYS A 5 9.38 -15.73 -1.22
CA LYS A 5 8.33 -16.37 -2.03
C LYS A 5 7.34 -17.18 -1.20
N LEU A 6 7.20 -16.90 0.10
CA LEU A 6 6.31 -17.70 0.96
C LEU A 6 4.86 -17.68 0.45
N SER A 7 4.36 -16.53 0.00
CA SER A 7 3.04 -16.40 -0.62
C SER A 7 2.86 -17.33 -1.82
N ASP A 8 3.88 -17.39 -2.68
CA ASP A 8 3.83 -18.13 -3.95
C ASP A 8 3.85 -19.63 -3.66
N LEU A 9 4.80 -20.08 -2.84
CA LEU A 9 4.96 -21.47 -2.43
C LEU A 9 3.70 -22.02 -1.74
N MET A 10 3.04 -21.18 -0.96
CA MET A 10 1.78 -21.52 -0.31
C MET A 10 0.61 -21.53 -1.30
N GLY A 11 0.55 -20.56 -2.21
CA GLY A 11 -0.48 -20.48 -3.26
C GLY A 11 -0.47 -21.69 -4.19
N GLU A 12 0.71 -22.08 -4.68
CA GLU A 12 0.93 -23.28 -5.50
C GLU A 12 0.38 -24.56 -4.84
N ARG A 13 0.51 -24.65 -3.51
CA ARG A 13 0.10 -25.80 -2.71
C ARG A 13 -1.28 -25.65 -2.07
N ARG A 14 -1.99 -24.55 -2.34
CA ARG A 14 -3.27 -24.17 -1.70
C ARG A 14 -3.21 -24.26 -0.17
N LEU A 15 -2.08 -23.85 0.40
CA LEU A 15 -1.76 -23.99 1.82
C LEU A 15 -2.19 -22.74 2.60
N LYS A 16 -2.83 -22.94 3.75
CA LYS A 16 -3.18 -21.85 4.68
C LYS A 16 -2.06 -21.62 5.70
N ILE A 17 -1.87 -20.37 6.13
CA ILE A 17 -0.89 -20.00 7.19
C ILE A 17 -1.15 -20.81 8.46
N SER A 18 -2.41 -21.06 8.78
CA SER A 18 -2.81 -21.87 9.93
C SER A 18 -2.24 -23.29 9.91
N ARG A 19 -2.23 -23.92 8.74
CA ARG A 19 -1.73 -25.28 8.54
C ARG A 19 -0.21 -25.30 8.52
N LEU A 20 0.41 -24.37 7.81
CA LEU A 20 1.88 -24.23 7.80
C LEU A 20 2.42 -24.04 9.22
N SER A 21 1.77 -23.20 10.02
CA SER A 21 2.13 -22.95 11.42
C SER A 21 2.11 -24.23 12.26
N LEU A 22 1.08 -25.07 12.09
CA LEU A 22 0.94 -26.33 12.82
C LEU A 22 2.00 -27.37 12.40
N GLU A 23 2.27 -27.49 11.09
CA GLU A 23 3.20 -28.49 10.56
C GLU A 23 4.67 -28.10 10.75
N THR A 24 5.00 -26.81 10.78
CA THR A 24 6.39 -26.32 10.97
C THR A 24 6.72 -25.92 12.40
N GLY A 25 5.71 -25.75 13.26
CA GLY A 25 5.85 -25.18 14.60
C GLY A 25 6.21 -23.69 14.63
N ILE A 26 6.19 -23.00 13.49
CA ILE A 26 6.43 -21.56 13.42
C ILE A 26 5.15 -20.83 13.80
N ALA A 27 5.22 -19.84 14.70
CA ALA A 27 4.04 -19.07 15.11
C ALA A 27 3.43 -18.30 13.93
N ARG A 28 2.09 -18.19 13.89
CA ARG A 28 1.39 -17.40 12.86
C ARG A 28 1.84 -15.94 12.85
N SER A 29 2.08 -15.35 14.02
CA SER A 29 2.61 -13.99 14.16
C SER A 29 3.97 -13.80 13.48
N THR A 30 4.75 -14.87 13.32
CA THR A 30 6.00 -14.87 12.55
C THR A 30 5.75 -15.12 11.06
N LEU A 31 4.86 -16.04 10.71
CA LEU A 31 4.58 -16.37 9.30
C LEU A 31 3.83 -15.28 8.54
N THR A 32 2.90 -14.58 9.19
CA THR A 32 2.07 -13.55 8.54
C THR A 32 2.89 -12.41 7.91
N PRO A 33 3.81 -11.73 8.62
CA PRO A 33 4.62 -10.68 7.99
C PRO A 33 5.57 -11.25 6.93
N ILE A 34 6.07 -12.48 7.07
CA ILE A 34 6.87 -13.14 6.02
C ILE A 34 6.00 -13.35 4.77
N TYR A 35 4.80 -13.89 4.94
CA TYR A 35 3.85 -14.14 3.85
C TYR A 35 3.53 -12.88 3.04
N TYR A 36 3.35 -11.75 3.72
CA TYR A 36 3.08 -10.45 3.08
C TYR A 36 4.35 -9.67 2.69
N ASN A 37 5.55 -10.25 2.82
CA ASN A 37 6.83 -9.54 2.59
C ASN A 37 7.02 -8.26 3.45
N GLN A 38 6.40 -8.21 4.62
CA GLN A 38 6.47 -7.12 5.60
C GLN A 38 7.49 -7.39 6.73
N SER A 39 8.24 -8.50 6.65
CA SER A 39 9.21 -8.87 7.67
C SER A 39 10.56 -8.20 7.41
N GLU A 40 10.98 -7.31 8.32
CA GLU A 40 12.31 -6.68 8.28
C GLU A 40 13.45 -7.67 8.59
N MET A 41 13.17 -8.69 9.40
CA MET A 41 14.14 -9.70 9.82
C MET A 41 13.49 -11.07 9.90
N ILE A 42 14.11 -12.05 9.24
CA ILE A 42 13.71 -13.46 9.33
C ILE A 42 14.85 -14.25 10.00
N LYS A 43 14.53 -14.98 11.06
CA LYS A 43 15.51 -15.84 11.74
C LYS A 43 15.94 -16.98 10.82
N LEU A 44 17.24 -17.33 10.85
CA LEU A 44 17.78 -18.44 10.04
C LEU A 44 17.09 -19.78 10.32
N ASP A 45 16.73 -20.07 11.58
CA ASP A 45 15.94 -21.27 11.93
C ASP A 45 14.57 -21.30 11.24
N THR A 46 13.91 -20.14 11.13
CA THR A 46 12.64 -20.00 10.40
C THR A 46 12.82 -20.30 8.92
N ILE A 47 13.84 -19.73 8.28
CA ILE A 47 14.16 -19.99 6.86
C ILE A 47 14.45 -21.49 6.67
N ASN A 48 15.28 -22.08 7.52
CA ASN A 48 15.64 -23.50 7.45
C ASN A 48 14.41 -24.42 7.56
N LYS A 49 13.52 -24.16 8.53
CA LYS A 49 12.26 -24.92 8.69
C LYS A 49 11.36 -24.82 7.46
N LEU A 50 11.21 -23.62 6.90
CA LEU A 50 10.42 -23.41 5.69
C LEU A 50 11.04 -24.12 4.48
N CYS A 51 12.37 -24.03 4.31
CA CYS A 51 13.10 -24.73 3.25
C CYS A 51 12.91 -26.25 3.33
N ILE A 52 13.07 -26.84 4.53
CA ILE A 52 12.83 -28.27 4.77
C ILE A 52 11.37 -28.64 4.45
N TYR A 53 10.41 -27.84 4.93
CA TYR A 53 8.99 -28.09 4.73
C TYR A 53 8.60 -28.09 3.25
N PHE A 54 9.08 -27.11 2.48
CA PHE A 54 8.76 -26.99 1.06
C PHE A 54 9.66 -27.85 0.15
N GLY A 55 10.74 -28.42 0.68
CA GLY A 55 11.71 -29.21 -0.06
C GLY A 55 12.55 -28.36 -1.04
N ILE A 56 12.91 -27.14 -0.63
CA ILE A 56 13.60 -26.16 -1.49
C ILE A 56 14.86 -25.61 -0.81
N SER A 57 15.73 -24.94 -1.57
CA SER A 57 16.88 -24.21 -1.02
C SER A 57 16.52 -22.78 -0.61
N ALA A 58 17.41 -22.12 0.13
CA ALA A 58 17.27 -20.68 0.42
C ALA A 58 17.28 -19.82 -0.86
N CYS A 59 17.99 -20.25 -1.92
CA CYS A 59 18.00 -19.55 -3.21
C CYS A 59 16.65 -19.64 -3.93
N ASP A 60 15.88 -20.71 -3.69
CA ASP A 60 14.54 -20.86 -4.25
C ASP A 60 13.50 -20.08 -3.42
N PHE A 61 13.71 -19.99 -2.10
CA PHE A 61 12.82 -19.28 -1.18
C PHE A 61 12.86 -17.76 -1.38
N PHE A 62 14.01 -17.20 -1.75
CA PHE A 62 14.15 -15.77 -2.03
C PHE A 62 14.29 -15.50 -3.54
N GLU A 63 13.95 -14.29 -3.94
CA GLU A 63 14.38 -13.69 -5.19
C GLU A 63 14.99 -12.33 -4.92
N ASN A 64 15.91 -11.90 -5.78
CA ASN A 64 16.62 -10.64 -5.62
C ASN A 64 16.83 -9.94 -6.97
N ASN A 65 16.93 -8.61 -6.89
CA ASN A 65 17.33 -7.75 -7.99
C ASN A 65 18.54 -6.90 -7.55
N ASN A 66 19.35 -6.48 -8.53
CA ASN A 66 20.61 -5.74 -8.29
C ASN A 66 20.41 -4.25 -8.00
N PHE A 67 19.16 -3.81 -7.90
CA PHE A 67 18.76 -2.46 -7.53
C PHE A 67 17.74 -2.49 -6.39
N ASP A 68 17.61 -1.37 -5.67
CA ASP A 68 16.58 -1.13 -4.66
C ASP A 68 15.92 0.24 -4.84
N PHE A 69 14.83 0.47 -4.11
CA PHE A 69 14.07 1.72 -4.17
C PHE A 69 13.97 2.38 -2.79
N GLU A 70 14.28 3.68 -2.75
CA GLU A 70 13.97 4.58 -1.65
C GLU A 70 12.94 5.61 -2.13
N TYR A 71 11.95 5.90 -1.29
CA TYR A 71 10.86 6.82 -1.61
C TYR A 71 11.00 8.10 -0.78
N SER A 72 10.78 9.23 -1.41
CA SER A 72 10.77 10.53 -0.74
C SER A 72 9.77 11.46 -1.39
N ILE A 73 9.32 12.45 -0.64
CA ILE A 73 8.42 13.49 -1.10
C ILE A 73 8.99 14.82 -0.61
N VAL A 74 8.94 15.85 -1.45
CA VAL A 74 9.30 17.21 -1.03
C VAL A 74 8.11 17.77 -0.28
N GLU A 75 8.32 18.30 0.94
CA GLU A 75 7.24 18.77 1.83
C GLU A 75 6.28 19.76 1.14
N ASP A 76 6.81 20.56 0.21
CA ASP A 76 6.05 21.53 -0.59
C ASP A 76 5.19 20.92 -1.70
N GLU A 77 5.45 19.69 -2.15
CA GLU A 77 4.69 19.04 -3.25
C GLU A 77 3.36 18.45 -2.80
N LEU A 78 3.20 18.15 -1.50
CA LEU A 78 1.89 17.88 -0.89
C LEU A 78 1.09 19.17 -0.65
N ILE A 79 1.68 20.35 -0.86
CA ILE A 79 1.01 21.65 -0.71
C ILE A 79 0.29 21.99 -2.01
N GLY A 80 -0.75 21.22 -2.29
CA GLY A 80 -1.68 21.47 -3.38
C GLY A 80 -3.11 21.51 -2.87
N TYR A 81 -3.43 22.44 -1.96
CA TYR A 81 -4.83 22.69 -1.58
C TYR A 81 -5.70 23.05 -2.81
N GLU A 82 -5.07 23.49 -3.91
CA GLU A 82 -5.71 23.75 -5.20
C GLU A 82 -5.97 22.49 -6.06
N GLN A 83 -5.45 21.32 -5.67
CA GLN A 83 -5.66 20.05 -6.39
C GLN A 83 -6.59 19.08 -5.65
N MET A 84 -7.10 19.50 -4.50
CA MET A 84 -8.09 18.76 -3.72
C MET A 84 -9.50 19.23 -4.08
N TRP A 85 -10.32 18.30 -4.53
CA TRP A 85 -11.72 18.56 -4.86
C TRP A 85 -12.59 17.49 -4.24
N ILE A 86 -13.72 17.91 -3.68
CA ILE A 86 -14.76 17.03 -3.15
C ILE A 86 -16.02 17.25 -3.98
N ARG A 87 -16.60 16.15 -4.46
CA ARG A 87 -17.91 16.17 -5.10
C ARG A 87 -18.87 15.30 -4.30
N GLU A 88 -20.00 15.88 -3.92
CA GLU A 88 -21.10 15.19 -3.25
C GLU A 88 -22.01 14.58 -4.32
N ASP A 89 -21.87 13.27 -4.56
CA ASP A 89 -22.78 12.50 -5.39
C ASP A 89 -23.32 11.34 -4.54
N ASN A 90 -24.64 11.31 -4.25
CA ASN A 90 -25.32 10.19 -3.58
C ASN A 90 -24.68 9.69 -2.25
N LEU A 91 -24.28 10.59 -1.34
CA LEU A 91 -23.63 10.31 -0.03
C LEU A 91 -22.14 9.90 -0.07
N ASP A 92 -21.55 9.66 -1.26
CA ASP A 92 -20.11 9.41 -1.38
C ASP A 92 -19.38 10.72 -1.71
N LEU A 93 -18.31 10.99 -0.96
CA LEU A 93 -17.41 12.12 -1.21
C LEU A 93 -16.26 11.63 -2.09
N GLN A 94 -16.26 12.02 -3.36
CA GLN A 94 -15.12 11.76 -4.24
C GLN A 94 -13.94 12.64 -3.81
N PHE A 95 -12.79 12.03 -3.56
CA PHE A 95 -11.58 12.72 -3.15
C PHE A 95 -10.52 12.65 -4.24
N TYR A 96 -10.10 13.82 -4.70
CA TYR A 96 -8.99 13.95 -5.63
C TYR A 96 -7.76 14.49 -4.93
N LEU A 97 -6.62 13.80 -5.04
CA LEU A 97 -5.34 14.28 -4.53
C LEU A 97 -4.21 13.84 -5.48
N ASN A 98 -3.51 14.82 -6.01
CA ASN A 98 -2.41 14.62 -6.94
C ASN A 98 -1.14 15.26 -6.36
N PHE A 99 -0.04 14.50 -6.36
CA PHE A 99 1.27 14.97 -5.93
C PHE A 99 2.35 14.20 -6.66
N SER A 100 3.60 14.67 -6.57
CA SER A 100 4.75 13.93 -7.06
C SER A 100 5.49 13.27 -5.89
N ILE A 101 6.13 12.14 -6.17
CA ILE A 101 7.11 11.52 -5.28
C ILE A 101 8.38 11.25 -6.06
N TYR A 102 9.49 11.21 -5.35
CA TYR A 102 10.79 10.87 -5.88
C TYR A 102 11.12 9.43 -5.50
N ILE A 103 11.42 8.62 -6.52
CA ILE A 103 11.94 7.27 -6.35
C ILE A 103 13.44 7.33 -6.63
N LYS A 104 14.23 7.12 -5.58
CA LYS A 104 15.67 6.93 -5.69
C LYS A 104 15.94 5.45 -5.92
N ILE A 105 16.60 5.17 -7.03
CA ILE A 105 16.99 3.84 -7.48
C ILE A 105 18.45 3.63 -7.10
N ILE A 106 18.71 2.59 -6.32
CA ILE A 106 20.00 2.33 -5.68
C ILE A 106 20.65 1.12 -6.32
N GLU A 107 21.76 1.35 -7.00
CA GLU A 107 22.61 0.30 -7.57
C GLU A 107 24.06 0.46 -7.12
N LYS A 108 24.84 -0.61 -7.28
CA LYS A 108 26.24 -0.68 -6.83
C LYS A 108 27.10 0.54 -7.22
N ASN A 109 26.89 1.11 -8.40
CA ASN A 109 27.71 2.21 -8.94
C ASN A 109 26.86 3.36 -9.53
N LYS A 110 25.54 3.35 -9.32
CA LYS A 110 24.63 4.32 -9.91
C LYS A 110 23.52 4.59 -8.89
N ASN A 111 23.28 5.86 -8.62
CA ASN A 111 22.05 6.30 -7.98
C ASN A 111 21.35 7.19 -8.98
N GLU A 112 20.09 6.88 -9.26
CA GLU A 112 19.24 7.67 -10.13
C GLU A 112 18.01 8.07 -9.34
N VAL A 113 17.55 9.30 -9.52
CA VAL A 113 16.33 9.78 -8.88
C VAL A 113 15.38 10.12 -10.01
N ILE A 114 14.22 9.50 -9.97
CA ILE A 114 13.14 9.76 -10.91
C ILE A 114 11.97 10.37 -10.16
N GLU A 115 11.21 11.20 -10.86
CA GLU A 115 9.98 11.78 -10.35
C GLU A 115 8.78 11.04 -10.98
N VAL A 116 7.85 10.64 -10.13
CA VAL A 116 6.60 10.00 -10.55
C VAL A 116 5.42 10.77 -9.98
N ASN A 117 4.36 10.89 -10.77
CA ASN A 117 3.12 11.47 -10.32
C ASN A 117 2.24 10.39 -9.68
N CYS A 118 1.63 10.73 -8.55
CA CYS A 118 0.61 9.96 -7.86
C CYS A 118 -0.74 10.64 -8.07
N HIS A 119 -1.69 9.92 -8.67
CA HIS A 119 -3.02 10.44 -8.94
C HIS A 119 -4.10 9.55 -8.35
N THR A 120 -5.01 10.11 -7.54
CA THR A 120 -6.21 9.39 -7.13
C THR A 120 -7.12 9.11 -8.33
N THR A 121 -7.67 7.90 -8.42
CA THR A 121 -8.65 7.56 -9.46
C THR A 121 -10.07 7.98 -9.07
N PRO A 122 -11.02 8.10 -10.02
CA PRO A 122 -12.43 8.42 -9.73
C PRO A 122 -13.15 7.42 -8.80
N ASN A 123 -12.59 6.23 -8.60
CA ASN A 123 -13.13 5.23 -7.67
C ASN A 123 -12.68 5.47 -6.21
N THR A 124 -11.90 6.51 -5.96
CA THR A 124 -11.47 6.89 -4.62
C THR A 124 -12.63 7.47 -3.83
N THR A 125 -12.93 6.85 -2.70
CA THR A 125 -13.98 7.29 -1.77
C THR A 125 -13.39 7.55 -0.40
N ILE A 126 -13.78 8.69 0.17
CA ILE A 126 -13.51 8.99 1.57
C ILE A 126 -14.85 9.02 2.31
N SER A 127 -14.89 8.31 3.43
CA SER A 127 -16.05 8.26 4.29
C SER A 127 -15.61 8.08 5.74
N ASP A 128 -16.41 8.65 6.63
CA ASP A 128 -16.29 8.51 8.07
C ASP A 128 -17.64 8.18 8.74
N GLN A 129 -18.65 7.85 7.92
CA GLN A 129 -20.00 7.62 8.37
C GLN A 129 -20.16 6.21 8.96
N VAL A 130 -21.02 6.14 9.98
CA VAL A 130 -21.66 4.91 10.38
C VAL A 130 -23.04 4.91 9.74
N VAL A 131 -23.22 4.18 8.65
CA VAL A 131 -24.50 4.09 7.94
C VAL A 131 -25.43 3.20 8.75
N TYR A 132 -26.56 3.74 9.22
CA TYR A 132 -27.60 2.94 9.85
C TYR A 132 -28.45 2.27 8.76
N ILE A 133 -28.41 0.95 8.67
CA ILE A 133 -29.18 0.16 7.71
C ILE A 133 -30.35 -0.46 8.46
N ASP A 134 -31.56 0.07 8.24
CA ASP A 134 -32.78 -0.51 8.81
C ASP A 134 -33.22 -1.74 7.98
N TYR A 135 -32.95 -2.93 8.50
CA TYR A 135 -33.39 -4.17 7.89
C TYR A 135 -34.89 -4.35 8.19
N LEU A 136 -35.75 -3.80 7.33
CA LEU A 136 -37.19 -4.06 7.23
C LEU A 136 -38.16 -3.21 8.08
N ASN A 137 -37.96 -1.89 8.24
CA ASN A 137 -38.94 -0.97 8.87
C ASN A 137 -39.47 -1.44 10.25
N ASN A 138 -38.70 -2.25 10.97
CA ASN A 138 -39.09 -2.87 12.24
C ASN A 138 -38.22 -2.37 13.40
N GLY A 139 -37.36 -1.37 13.18
CA GLY A 139 -36.48 -0.79 14.20
C GLY A 139 -35.28 -1.67 14.57
N ASN A 140 -35.00 -2.71 13.78
CA ASN A 140 -33.80 -3.54 13.89
C ASN A 140 -32.84 -3.17 12.76
N GLY A 141 -32.23 -1.99 12.86
CA GLY A 141 -31.14 -1.60 11.97
C GLY A 141 -29.77 -1.92 12.54
N GLY A 142 -28.82 -2.18 11.65
CA GLY A 142 -27.40 -2.32 11.96
C GLY A 142 -26.65 -1.04 11.66
N HIS A 143 -25.48 -0.88 12.28
CA HIS A 143 -24.51 0.15 11.93
C HIS A 143 -23.47 -0.47 10.99
N GLU A 144 -23.36 0.01 9.77
CA GLU A 144 -22.27 -0.33 8.85
C GLU A 144 -21.24 0.80 8.86
N GLU A 145 -20.04 0.52 9.35
CA GLU A 145 -18.90 1.43 9.21
C GLU A 145 -18.47 1.45 7.74
N THR A 146 -18.54 2.60 7.08
CA THR A 146 -17.97 2.74 5.74
C THR A 146 -16.45 2.88 5.85
N ILE A 147 -15.73 2.07 5.07
CA ILE A 147 -14.26 2.14 5.00
C ILE A 147 -13.90 2.98 3.77
N SER A 148 -13.07 4.00 3.98
CA SER A 148 -12.49 4.79 2.89
C SER A 148 -11.61 3.91 1.99
N ASN A 149 -11.75 4.02 0.68
CA ASN A 149 -10.95 3.29 -0.30
C ASN A 149 -10.21 4.29 -1.19
N ILE A 150 -8.88 4.30 -1.11
CA ILE A 150 -8.03 5.27 -1.80
C ILE A 150 -7.23 4.55 -2.88
N HIS A 151 -7.50 4.92 -4.13
CA HIS A 151 -6.94 4.26 -5.29
C HIS A 151 -5.98 5.22 -5.98
N TYR A 152 -4.67 4.92 -5.96
CA TYR A 152 -3.66 5.72 -6.66
C TYR A 152 -3.20 5.04 -7.95
N GLU A 153 -2.99 5.86 -8.97
CA GLU A 153 -2.31 5.54 -10.21
C GLU A 153 -0.97 6.27 -10.23
N ILE A 154 0.11 5.52 -10.45
CA ILE A 154 1.47 5.99 -10.47
C ILE A 154 1.94 6.04 -11.91
N THR A 155 2.38 7.20 -12.37
CA THR A 155 2.92 7.43 -13.71
C THR A 155 4.26 8.14 -13.62
N SER A 156 5.24 7.74 -14.42
CA SER A 156 6.47 8.52 -14.54
C SER A 156 6.19 9.84 -15.26
N LYS A 157 6.92 10.90 -14.87
CA LYS A 157 6.97 12.10 -15.70
C LYS A 157 7.68 11.80 -17.02
N ASP A 158 7.36 12.59 -18.04
CA ASP A 158 7.82 12.37 -19.42
C ASP A 158 9.34 12.17 -19.52
N ASP A 159 10.11 12.98 -18.81
CA ASP A 159 11.59 12.92 -18.81
C ASP A 159 12.16 11.62 -18.19
N TYR A 160 11.35 10.86 -17.44
CA TYR A 160 11.76 9.65 -16.74
C TYR A 160 11.08 8.38 -17.26
N LYS A 161 10.29 8.45 -18.33
CA LYS A 161 9.51 7.30 -18.86
C LYS A 161 10.36 6.07 -19.15
N ASP A 162 11.42 6.25 -19.93
CA ASP A 162 12.29 5.15 -20.35
C ASP A 162 13.02 4.52 -19.16
N VAL A 163 13.49 5.36 -18.24
CA VAL A 163 14.18 4.92 -17.02
C VAL A 163 13.21 4.12 -16.14
N PHE A 164 12.01 4.65 -15.89
CA PHE A 164 11.01 3.98 -15.07
C PHE A 164 10.58 2.64 -15.67
N ALA A 165 10.29 2.60 -16.96
CA ALA A 165 9.93 1.37 -17.67
C ALA A 165 11.06 0.33 -17.57
N TYR A 166 12.31 0.74 -17.81
CA TYR A 166 13.48 -0.15 -17.72
C TYR A 166 13.58 -0.87 -16.36
N TYR A 167 13.37 -0.17 -15.25
CA TYR A 167 13.42 -0.79 -13.92
C TYR A 167 12.17 -1.64 -13.63
N MET A 168 10.98 -1.17 -14.01
CA MET A 168 9.72 -1.88 -13.77
C MET A 168 9.58 -3.17 -14.61
N GLU A 169 10.24 -3.27 -15.76
CA GLU A 169 10.25 -4.48 -16.61
C GLU A 169 11.17 -5.59 -16.07
N GLN A 170 12.18 -5.25 -15.28
CA GLN A 170 13.10 -6.21 -14.67
C GLN A 170 12.55 -6.87 -13.39
N LEU A 171 11.42 -6.37 -12.87
CA LEU A 171 10.77 -6.94 -11.69
C LEU A 171 9.94 -8.16 -12.08
N SER A 172 10.06 -9.24 -11.31
CA SER A 172 9.08 -10.32 -11.36
C SER A 172 7.69 -9.80 -10.95
N PRO A 173 6.59 -10.45 -11.33
CA PRO A 173 5.25 -10.05 -10.89
C PRO A 173 5.16 -9.92 -9.37
N GLY A 174 5.84 -10.82 -8.66
CA GLY A 174 5.91 -10.78 -7.20
C GLY A 174 6.69 -9.59 -6.64
N MET A 175 7.81 -9.24 -7.26
CA MET A 175 8.57 -8.05 -6.86
C MET A 175 7.81 -6.75 -7.16
N LEU A 176 7.05 -6.70 -8.26
CA LEU A 176 6.20 -5.55 -8.57
C LEU A 176 5.15 -5.33 -7.47
N GLU A 177 4.56 -6.39 -6.92
CA GLU A 177 3.64 -6.28 -5.78
C GLU A 177 4.33 -5.76 -4.51
N VAL A 178 5.59 -6.10 -4.27
CA VAL A 178 6.37 -5.53 -3.15
C VAL A 178 6.62 -4.04 -3.36
N VAL A 179 6.98 -3.62 -4.58
CA VAL A 179 7.15 -2.20 -4.91
C VAL A 179 5.84 -1.43 -4.73
N LYS A 180 4.71 -1.97 -5.19
CA LYS A 180 3.38 -1.38 -4.95
C LYS A 180 3.09 -1.23 -3.46
N SER A 181 3.31 -2.28 -2.67
CA SER A 181 3.07 -2.25 -1.22
C SER A 181 3.97 -1.25 -0.49
N ASN A 182 5.22 -1.08 -0.94
CA ASN A 182 6.12 -0.08 -0.38
C ASN A 182 5.67 1.35 -0.72
N ILE A 183 5.25 1.60 -1.97
CA ILE A 183 4.67 2.89 -2.39
C ILE A 183 3.38 3.17 -1.62
N GLU A 184 2.52 2.15 -1.45
CA GLU A 184 1.28 2.23 -0.67
C GLU A 184 1.56 2.69 0.76
N LYS A 185 2.48 2.00 1.45
CA LYS A 185 2.90 2.35 2.80
C LYS A 185 3.47 3.77 2.87
N PHE A 186 4.33 4.12 1.92
CA PHE A 186 4.93 5.45 1.85
C PHE A 186 3.87 6.55 1.68
N ILE A 187 2.95 6.41 0.73
CA ILE A 187 1.87 7.37 0.50
C ILE A 187 0.98 7.47 1.73
N LYS A 188 0.59 6.34 2.33
CA LYS A 188 -0.23 6.32 3.55
C LYS A 188 0.43 7.12 4.68
N GLU A 189 1.72 6.88 4.93
CA GLU A 189 2.48 7.62 5.95
C GLU A 189 2.59 9.12 5.61
N ALA A 190 2.84 9.46 4.34
CA ALA A 190 2.91 10.85 3.89
C ALA A 190 1.60 11.61 4.09
N LEU A 191 0.45 10.98 3.78
CA LEU A 191 -0.88 11.57 4.02
C LEU A 191 -1.17 11.70 5.52
N ILE A 192 -0.93 10.66 6.31
CA ILE A 192 -1.13 10.71 7.76
C ILE A 192 -0.34 11.89 8.34
N ASN A 193 0.96 11.99 8.06
CA ASN A 193 1.80 13.06 8.57
C ASN A 193 1.32 14.45 8.11
N LYS A 194 0.87 14.57 6.86
CA LYS A 194 0.33 15.83 6.31
C LYS A 194 -0.92 16.30 7.07
N PHE A 195 -1.80 15.38 7.44
CA PHE A 195 -3.09 15.70 8.07
C PHE A 195 -3.09 15.62 9.60
N THR A 196 -2.01 15.13 10.22
CA THR A 196 -1.79 15.17 11.67
C THR A 196 -1.57 16.59 12.19
N ASP A 197 -0.75 17.40 11.50
CA ASP A 197 -0.33 18.74 11.98
C ASP A 197 -1.29 19.87 11.60
N THR A 198 -2.30 19.56 10.80
CA THR A 198 -3.24 20.55 10.30
C THR A 198 -4.55 20.49 11.05
N ASN A 199 -4.98 21.60 11.65
CA ASN A 199 -6.36 21.84 12.04
C ASN A 199 -7.32 21.88 10.81
N ILE A 200 -7.09 21.09 9.74
CA ILE A 200 -8.01 20.91 8.60
C ILE A 200 -9.17 19.99 9.01
N ARG A 201 -9.70 20.19 10.22
CA ARG A 201 -10.91 19.47 10.64
C ARG A 201 -12.15 20.06 9.97
N ASN A 202 -12.13 21.35 9.61
CA ASN A 202 -13.36 22.09 9.30
C ASN A 202 -13.39 22.90 8.00
N ASP A 203 -12.26 23.18 7.34
CA ASP A 203 -12.27 24.18 6.25
C ASP A 203 -12.85 23.64 4.92
N TYR A 204 -12.89 22.32 4.73
CA TYR A 204 -13.30 21.69 3.45
C TYR A 204 -14.43 20.66 3.56
N PHE A 205 -14.56 19.99 4.71
CA PHE A 205 -15.50 18.88 4.91
C PHE A 205 -16.77 19.27 5.68
N GLY A 206 -16.95 20.58 5.97
CA GLY A 206 -18.04 21.04 6.82
C GLY A 206 -17.97 20.44 8.23
N ASN A 207 -19.08 20.49 8.96
CA ASN A 207 -19.21 19.77 10.25
C ASN A 207 -19.53 18.27 10.05
N ASP A 208 -19.37 17.75 8.82
CA ASP A 208 -19.94 16.47 8.41
C ASP A 208 -19.00 15.29 8.69
N PHE A 209 -17.73 15.55 9.02
CA PHE A 209 -16.82 14.52 9.51
C PHE A 209 -16.78 14.44 11.06
N HIS A 210 -17.19 13.29 11.60
CA HIS A 210 -17.03 12.89 12.98
C HIS A 210 -15.58 12.53 13.35
N MET A 211 -14.81 11.98 12.39
CA MET A 211 -13.40 11.59 12.57
C MET A 211 -12.40 12.64 12.09
N SER A 212 -11.16 12.61 12.60
CA SER A 212 -10.06 13.40 12.01
C SER A 212 -9.66 12.79 10.66
N LEU A 213 -9.18 13.61 9.72
CA LEU A 213 -8.64 13.11 8.44
C LEU A 213 -7.46 12.15 8.65
N GLU A 214 -6.63 12.41 9.65
CA GLU A 214 -5.57 11.48 10.08
C GLU A 214 -6.15 10.08 10.36
N ASP A 215 -7.21 9.98 11.15
CA ASP A 215 -7.81 8.69 11.50
C ASP A 215 -8.49 8.03 10.30
N VAL A 216 -9.05 8.83 9.39
CA VAL A 216 -9.61 8.34 8.13
C VAL A 216 -8.51 7.72 7.26
N PHE A 217 -7.40 8.42 7.04
CA PHE A 217 -6.26 7.91 6.27
C PHE A 217 -5.57 6.71 6.95
N LYS A 218 -5.57 6.63 8.29
CA LYS A 218 -5.10 5.45 9.02
C LYS A 218 -5.95 4.22 8.76
N LYS A 219 -7.28 4.36 8.73
CA LYS A 219 -8.22 3.26 8.53
C LYS A 219 -8.50 2.91 7.06
N ALA A 220 -8.20 3.83 6.13
CA ALA A 220 -8.45 3.63 4.72
C ALA A 220 -7.70 2.42 4.15
N ASN A 221 -8.35 1.74 3.20
CA ASN A 221 -7.72 0.80 2.30
C ASN A 221 -7.03 1.57 1.18
N TYR A 222 -5.82 1.17 0.81
CA TYR A 222 -5.09 1.77 -0.29
C TYR A 222 -4.90 0.75 -1.39
N THR A 223 -4.90 1.20 -2.64
CA THR A 223 -4.59 0.37 -3.80
C THR A 223 -3.73 1.16 -4.76
N ILE A 224 -2.61 0.58 -5.17
CA ILE A 224 -1.65 1.20 -6.09
C ILE A 224 -1.67 0.50 -7.44
N THR A 225 -1.88 1.28 -8.49
CA THR A 225 -1.67 0.87 -9.89
C THR A 225 -0.42 1.56 -10.41
N ILE A 226 0.49 0.81 -11.04
CA ILE A 226 1.69 1.37 -11.67
C ILE A 226 1.51 1.25 -13.18
N ASN A 227 1.49 2.39 -13.86
CA ASN A 227 1.48 2.45 -15.31
C ASN A 227 2.90 2.47 -15.83
N LYS A 228 3.24 1.44 -16.60
CA LYS A 228 4.55 1.29 -17.25
C LYS A 228 4.61 2.11 -18.52
#